data_AF-A0A6M2DJD6-F1
#
_entry.id   AF-A0A6M2DJD6-F1
#
_cell.length_a   1.000
_cell.length_b   1.000
_cell.length_c   1.000
_cell.angle_alpha   90.00
_cell.angle_beta   90.00
_cell.angle_gamma   90.00
#
_symmetry.space_group_name_H-M   'P 1'
#
loop_
_entity.id
_entity.type
_entity.pdbx_description
1 polymer ?
#
loop_
_entity_poly.entity_id
_entity_poly.type
_entity_poly.pdbx_seq_one_letter_code
_entity_poly.pdbx_strand_id
1 'polypeptide(L)'
;SRIDYKIQNHSTVIIVDDNLYYRSMRYDYYKISKHSEISFFQIFLKVDLGIALNRNDFRNKDNKIPEKVIKRMALRLEVPNIRNHWEKNSLTINSNNEITQNIVNEIINHTNNMFLYPLKNSAAPLTVVEQSFLHKIDLRIRKLIHNEIQKNIANKTKVKDLSEYLNEKRKGLLKDIKLGIIEVNDETAQETIEINMKYICDAD
;
A
#
# COMPACT_ATOMS: atom_id res chain seq x y z
N SER A 1 13.75 -35.89 32.56
CA SER A 1 14.43 -34.60 32.66
C SER A 1 13.45 -33.51 32.29
N ARG A 2 12.95 -32.75 33.28
CA ARG A 2 12.19 -31.53 33.00
C ARG A 2 13.18 -30.53 32.40
N ILE A 3 12.95 -30.14 31.14
CA ILE A 3 13.67 -29.02 30.54
C ILE A 3 13.06 -27.77 31.15
N ASP A 4 13.71 -27.24 32.18
CA ASP A 4 13.45 -25.90 32.68
C ASP A 4 14.00 -24.91 31.63
N TYR A 5 13.13 -24.40 30.76
CA TYR A 5 13.45 -23.22 29.97
C TYR A 5 12.99 -21.99 30.76
N LYS A 6 13.94 -21.14 31.14
CA LYS A 6 13.62 -19.74 31.49
C LYS A 6 13.16 -19.07 30.20
N ILE A 7 11.89 -18.66 30.14
CA ILE A 7 11.46 -17.65 29.16
C ILE A 7 12.25 -16.38 29.51
N GLN A 8 13.35 -16.14 28.81
CA GLN A 8 13.91 -14.80 28.72
C GLN A 8 12.92 -13.99 27.88
N ASN A 9 12.42 -12.88 28.42
CA ASN A 9 11.54 -11.94 27.72
C ASN A 9 12.29 -11.31 26.53
N HIS A 10 12.40 -12.04 25.41
CA HIS A 10 12.92 -11.52 24.16
C HIS A 10 11.75 -11.07 23.29
N SER A 11 11.61 -9.76 23.08
CA SER A 11 10.71 -9.23 22.08
C SER A 11 11.14 -9.74 20.70
N THR A 12 10.25 -10.48 20.02
CA THR A 12 10.52 -11.01 18.68
C THR A 12 10.04 -10.02 17.63
N VAL A 13 10.90 -9.67 16.67
CA VAL A 13 10.54 -8.87 15.50
C VAL A 13 10.40 -9.81 14.30
N ILE A 14 9.29 -9.69 13.58
CA ILE A 14 9.09 -10.38 12.30
C ILE A 14 9.24 -9.34 11.19
N ILE A 15 10.20 -9.57 10.29
CA ILE A 15 10.41 -8.72 9.11
C ILE A 15 9.84 -9.46 7.89
N VAL A 16 8.92 -8.80 7.20
CA VAL A 16 8.38 -9.26 5.91
C VAL A 16 9.09 -8.48 4.82
N ASP A 17 10.03 -9.13 4.13
CA ASP A 17 10.76 -8.54 3.00
C ASP A 17 10.09 -8.96 1.68
N ASP A 18 9.18 -8.11 1.21
CA ASP A 18 8.49 -8.26 -0.07
C ASP A 18 8.18 -6.86 -0.62
N ASN A 19 7.92 -6.73 -1.91
CA ASN A 19 7.57 -5.47 -2.56
C ASN A 19 6.25 -4.88 -2.03
N LEU A 20 5.34 -5.75 -1.55
CA LEU A 20 4.02 -5.40 -0.97
C LEU A 20 3.32 -4.25 -1.71
N TYR A 21 3.35 -4.38 -3.04
CA TYR A 21 3.17 -3.25 -3.93
C TYR A 21 1.69 -2.82 -4.05
N TYR A 22 0.75 -3.71 -3.72
CA TYR A 22 -0.66 -3.39 -3.50
C TYR A 22 -0.98 -3.21 -2.02
N ARG A 23 -1.86 -2.25 -1.70
CA ARG A 23 -2.35 -1.99 -0.35
C ARG A 23 -2.99 -3.21 0.29
N SER A 24 -3.82 -3.94 -0.47
CA SER A 24 -4.49 -5.14 0.03
C SER A 24 -3.51 -6.22 0.52
N MET A 25 -2.31 -6.33 -0.08
CA MET A 25 -1.26 -7.24 0.39
C MET A 25 -0.76 -6.85 1.78
N ARG A 26 -0.55 -5.55 2.04
CA ARG A 26 -0.14 -5.04 3.35
C ARG A 26 -1.25 -5.19 4.39
N TYR A 27 -2.51 -4.99 3.98
CA TYR A 27 -3.65 -5.12 4.87
C TYR A 27 -3.83 -6.55 5.41
N ASP A 28 -3.47 -7.57 4.62
CA ASP A 28 -3.50 -8.95 5.10
C ASP A 28 -2.57 -9.16 6.30
N TYR A 29 -1.37 -8.57 6.29
CA TYR A 29 -0.47 -8.57 7.44
C TYR A 29 -1.00 -7.74 8.61
N TYR A 30 -1.59 -6.57 8.36
CA TYR A 30 -2.25 -5.79 9.41
C TYR A 30 -3.34 -6.60 10.12
N LYS A 31 -4.17 -7.34 9.39
CA LYS A 31 -5.20 -8.22 9.97
C LYS A 31 -4.60 -9.32 10.83
N ILE A 32 -3.55 -9.98 10.34
CA ILE A 32 -2.84 -11.01 11.11
C ILE A 32 -2.30 -10.39 12.40
N SER A 33 -1.62 -9.24 12.31
CA SER A 33 -1.09 -8.54 13.47
C SER A 33 -2.17 -8.12 14.46
N LYS A 34 -3.30 -7.59 13.98
CA LYS A 34 -4.45 -7.23 14.81
C LYS A 34 -5.05 -8.45 15.50
N HIS A 35 -5.22 -9.56 14.77
CA HIS A 35 -5.79 -10.79 15.31
C HIS A 35 -4.89 -11.42 16.39
N SER A 36 -3.57 -11.36 16.19
CA SER A 36 -2.57 -11.84 17.13
C SER A 36 -2.19 -10.83 18.21
N GLU A 37 -2.85 -9.67 18.25
CA GLU A 37 -2.58 -8.55 19.18
C GLU A 37 -1.10 -8.12 19.25
N ILE A 38 -0.41 -8.16 18.11
CA ILE A 38 0.97 -7.70 17.98
C ILE A 38 1.02 -6.33 17.29
N SER A 39 2.08 -5.58 17.59
CA SER A 39 2.36 -4.30 16.93
C SER A 39 2.59 -4.50 15.43
N PHE A 40 2.14 -3.54 14.63
CA PHE A 40 2.33 -3.50 13.19
C PHE A 40 2.73 -2.10 12.75
N PHE A 41 3.74 -2.05 11.91
CA PHE A 41 4.06 -0.89 11.10
C PHE A 41 4.76 -1.36 9.83
N GLN A 42 4.92 -0.44 8.88
CA GLN A 42 5.58 -0.72 7.61
C GLN A 42 6.61 0.36 7.33
N ILE A 43 7.68 -0.03 6.63
CA ILE A 43 8.73 0.86 6.18
C ILE A 43 8.61 0.98 4.66
N PHE A 44 8.33 2.17 4.17
CA PHE A 44 8.30 2.47 2.75
C PHE A 44 9.66 2.99 2.30
N LEU A 45 10.41 2.16 1.58
CA LEU A 45 11.66 2.55 0.94
C LEU A 45 11.34 3.28 -0.37
N LYS A 46 11.21 4.60 -0.28
CA LYS A 46 10.98 5.45 -1.45
C LYS A 46 12.25 5.49 -2.30
N VAL A 47 12.13 5.22 -3.59
CA VAL A 47 13.22 5.33 -4.56
C VAL A 47 12.72 5.96 -5.85
N ASP A 48 13.53 6.81 -6.46
CA ASP A 48 13.23 7.36 -7.77
C ASP A 48 13.42 6.31 -8.87
N LEU A 49 12.54 6.33 -9.87
CA LEU A 49 12.52 5.33 -10.94
C LEU A 49 13.88 5.20 -11.66
N GLY A 50 14.54 6.33 -11.96
CA GLY A 50 15.86 6.31 -12.61
C GLY A 50 16.92 5.59 -11.78
N ILE A 51 16.91 5.80 -10.46
CA ILE A 51 17.83 5.12 -9.54
C ILE A 51 17.50 3.64 -9.43
N ALA A 52 16.22 3.28 -9.35
CA ALA A 52 15.79 1.88 -9.32
C ALA A 52 16.20 1.11 -10.59
N LEU A 53 16.07 1.74 -11.76
CA LEU A 53 16.51 1.17 -13.05
C LEU A 53 18.03 0.98 -13.08
N ASN A 54 18.78 2.00 -12.68
CA ASN A 54 20.24 1.95 -12.60
C ASN A 54 20.70 0.82 -11.65
N ARG A 55 20.13 0.73 -10.44
CA ARG A 55 20.42 -0.36 -9.50
C ARG A 55 20.08 -1.74 -10.06
N ASN A 56 19.01 -1.85 -10.84
CA ASN A 56 18.64 -3.09 -11.50
C ASN A 56 19.64 -3.49 -12.61
N ASP A 57 20.30 -2.53 -13.26
CA ASP A 57 21.34 -2.81 -14.26
C ASP A 57 22.59 -3.45 -13.66
N PHE A 58 22.90 -3.13 -12.40
CA PHE A 58 24.00 -3.73 -11.65
C PHE A 58 23.69 -5.10 -11.03
N ARG A 59 22.45 -5.60 -11.15
CA ARG A 59 22.10 -6.95 -10.66
C ARG A 59 22.71 -8.02 -11.56
N ASN A 60 23.03 -9.17 -10.97
CA ASN A 60 23.38 -10.37 -11.72
C ASN A 60 22.30 -10.67 -12.76
N LYS A 61 22.72 -11.18 -13.93
CA LYS A 61 21.85 -11.40 -15.10
C LYS A 61 20.57 -12.17 -14.77
N ASP A 62 20.66 -13.19 -13.92
CA ASP A 62 19.53 -14.04 -13.53
C ASP A 62 18.53 -13.34 -12.59
N ASN A 63 18.94 -12.26 -11.91
CA ASN A 63 18.11 -11.46 -11.01
C ASN A 63 17.67 -10.12 -11.62
N LYS A 64 18.07 -9.85 -12.87
CA LYS A 64 17.76 -8.60 -13.57
C LYS A 64 16.31 -8.63 -14.04
N ILE A 65 15.53 -7.64 -13.60
CA ILE A 65 14.12 -7.51 -13.98
C ILE A 65 14.04 -6.67 -15.27
N PRO A 66 13.21 -7.03 -16.27
CA PRO A 66 13.05 -6.21 -17.46
C PRO A 66 12.59 -4.78 -17.12
N GLU A 67 13.18 -3.77 -17.74
CA GLU A 67 12.89 -2.34 -17.49
C GLU A 67 11.39 -2.01 -17.57
N LYS A 68 10.69 -2.57 -18.57
CA LYS A 68 9.23 -2.39 -18.73
C LYS A 68 8.43 -2.85 -17.51
N VAL A 69 8.92 -3.86 -16.78
CA VAL A 69 8.28 -4.37 -15.56
C VAL A 69 8.48 -3.39 -14.43
N ILE A 70 9.70 -2.87 -14.24
CA ILE A 70 10.00 -1.87 -13.20
C ILE A 70 9.21 -0.58 -13.41
N LYS A 71 9.16 -0.06 -14.65
CA LYS A 71 8.36 1.12 -14.99
C LYS A 71 6.87 0.90 -14.68
N ARG A 72 6.34 -0.27 -15.04
CA ARG A 72 4.96 -0.64 -14.73
C ARG A 72 4.72 -0.78 -13.22
N MET A 73 5.68 -1.33 -12.48
CA MET A 73 5.59 -1.43 -11.02
C MET A 73 5.59 -0.03 -10.39
N ALA A 74 6.49 0.87 -10.80
CA ALA A 74 6.53 2.23 -10.29
C ALA A 74 5.21 2.98 -10.51
N LEU A 75 4.64 2.89 -11.71
CA LEU A 75 3.38 3.55 -12.06
C LEU A 75 2.20 3.08 -11.22
N ARG A 76 2.16 1.80 -10.90
CA ARG A 76 0.97 1.21 -10.29
C ARG A 76 1.09 1.13 -8.75
N LEU A 77 2.24 1.50 -8.17
CA LEU A 77 2.61 1.25 -6.76
C LEU A 77 1.68 2.01 -5.83
N GLU A 78 1.06 1.31 -4.89
CA GLU A 78 0.18 1.92 -3.90
C GLU A 78 0.99 2.33 -2.68
N VAL A 79 1.54 3.54 -2.74
CA VAL A 79 2.28 4.16 -1.64
C VAL A 79 1.44 4.15 -0.36
N PRO A 80 2.03 3.78 0.80
CA PRO A 80 1.38 3.91 2.09
C PRO A 80 0.72 5.26 2.32
N ASN A 81 -0.52 5.26 2.81
CA ASN A 81 -1.27 6.48 3.04
C ASN A 81 -1.70 6.58 4.50
N ILE A 82 -1.15 7.54 5.24
CA ILE A 82 -1.46 7.77 6.66
C ILE A 82 -2.94 8.09 6.94
N ARG A 83 -3.71 8.48 5.91
CA ARG A 83 -5.16 8.66 6.04
C ARG A 83 -5.90 7.33 6.24
N ASN A 84 -5.31 6.21 5.82
CA ASN A 84 -5.79 4.88 6.17
C ASN A 84 -5.39 4.60 7.62
N HIS A 85 -6.37 4.46 8.52
CA HIS A 85 -6.12 4.35 9.97
C HIS A 85 -5.13 3.23 10.35
N TRP A 86 -5.02 2.17 9.55
CA TRP A 86 -4.15 1.02 9.77
C TRP A 86 -2.73 1.20 9.18
N GLU A 87 -2.53 2.17 8.28
CA GLU A 87 -1.22 2.55 7.74
C GLU A 87 -0.61 3.76 8.47
N LYS A 88 -1.28 4.32 9.48
CA LYS A 88 -0.86 5.55 10.19
C LYS A 88 0.57 5.50 10.76
N ASN A 89 1.06 4.30 11.10
CA ASN A 89 2.39 4.10 11.66
C ASN A 89 3.47 3.84 10.60
N SER A 90 3.17 4.08 9.31
CA SER A 90 4.13 3.90 8.23
C SER A 90 5.31 4.87 8.34
N LEU A 91 6.53 4.36 8.24
CA LEU A 91 7.75 5.16 8.15
C LEU A 91 8.19 5.24 6.69
N THR A 92 8.40 6.43 6.15
CA THR A 92 8.92 6.61 4.78
C THR A 92 10.38 6.98 4.81
N ILE A 93 11.22 6.19 4.14
CA ILE A 93 12.67 6.39 4.08
C ILE A 93 13.05 6.67 2.63
N ASN A 94 13.74 7.79 2.40
CA ASN A 94 14.33 8.05 1.09
C ASN A 94 15.56 7.15 0.92
N SER A 95 15.44 6.18 0.00
CA SER A 95 16.49 5.22 -0.32
C SER A 95 17.26 5.56 -1.59
N ASN A 96 17.14 6.79 -2.12
CA ASN A 96 17.92 7.25 -3.27
C ASN A 96 19.43 7.22 -2.97
N ASN A 97 19.79 7.59 -1.75
CA ASN A 97 21.16 7.62 -1.25
C ASN A 97 21.44 6.40 -0.36
N GLU A 98 22.67 6.29 0.11
CA GLU A 98 23.06 5.27 1.09
C GLU A 98 22.28 5.42 2.40
N ILE A 99 21.95 4.28 3.01
CA ILE A 99 21.28 4.25 4.32
C ILE A 99 22.32 4.59 5.40
N THR A 100 22.18 5.77 5.99
CA THR A 100 23.07 6.23 7.05
C THR A 100 22.70 5.65 8.42
N GLN A 101 23.64 5.69 9.36
CA GLN A 101 23.38 5.26 10.75
C GLN A 101 22.22 6.03 11.40
N ASN A 102 21.99 7.29 11.01
CA ASN A 102 20.87 8.08 11.51
C ASN A 102 19.51 7.48 11.09
N ILE A 103 19.40 7.03 9.84
CA ILE A 103 18.20 6.34 9.34
C ILE A 103 18.00 5.02 10.08
N VAL A 104 19.08 4.26 10.31
CA VAL A 104 19.01 3.01 11.09
C VAL A 104 18.50 3.30 12.52
N ASN A 105 19.01 4.34 13.16
CA ASN A 105 18.56 4.74 14.50
C ASN A 105 17.09 5.19 14.50
N GLU A 106 16.62 5.87 13.45
CA GLU A 106 15.21 6.22 13.28
C GLU A 106 14.31 4.97 13.20
N ILE A 107 14.69 3.97 12.40
CA ILE A 107 13.98 2.68 12.32
C ILE A 107 13.93 2.00 13.69
N ILE A 108 15.07 1.94 14.40
CA ILE A 108 15.16 1.32 15.72
C ILE A 108 14.24 2.04 16.72
N ASN A 109 14.29 3.37 16.77
CA ASN A 109 13.45 4.17 17.66
C ASN A 109 11.97 3.98 17.34
N HIS A 110 11.60 3.97 16.06
CA HIS A 110 10.22 3.72 15.63
C HIS A 110 9.75 2.31 16.01
N THR A 111 10.62 1.31 15.85
CA THR A 111 10.36 -0.09 16.26
C THR A 111 10.15 -0.20 17.77
N ASN A 112 11.01 0.45 18.56
CA ASN A 112 10.91 0.49 20.02
C ASN A 112 9.61 1.13 20.48
N ASN A 113 9.21 2.25 19.86
CA ASN A 113 7.93 2.89 20.15
C ASN A 113 6.75 1.98 19.82
N MET A 114 6.82 1.22 18.73
CA MET A 114 5.74 0.30 18.35
C MET A 114 5.52 -0.81 19.37
N PHE A 115 6.55 -1.31 20.06
CA PHE A 115 6.36 -2.30 21.14
C PHE A 115 5.49 -1.81 22.30
N LEU A 116 5.40 -0.49 22.50
CA LEU A 116 4.58 0.11 23.56
C LEU A 116 3.09 0.15 23.19
N TYR A 117 2.76 -0.02 21.91
CA TYR A 117 1.41 0.14 21.37
C TYR A 117 1.01 -1.06 20.48
N PRO A 118 0.86 -2.27 21.05
CA PRO A 118 0.32 -3.41 20.32
C PRO A 118 -1.07 -3.11 19.79
N LEU A 119 -1.37 -3.66 18.61
CA LEU A 119 -2.73 -3.62 18.09
C LEU A 119 -3.64 -4.40 19.02
N LYS A 120 -4.83 -3.89 19.30
CA LYS A 120 -5.84 -4.60 20.09
C LYS A 120 -6.86 -5.23 19.16
N ASN A 121 -7.24 -6.46 19.45
CA ASN A 121 -8.33 -7.11 18.75
C ASN A 121 -9.66 -6.60 19.31
N SER A 122 -10.08 -5.41 18.86
CA SER A 122 -11.45 -4.95 19.09
C SER A 122 -12.40 -5.86 18.30
N ALA A 123 -13.17 -6.71 18.98
CA ALA A 123 -14.13 -7.65 18.37
C ALA A 123 -15.26 -7.00 17.55
N ALA A 124 -15.25 -5.68 17.38
CA ALA A 124 -16.15 -4.98 16.48
C ALA A 124 -15.84 -5.37 15.03
N PRO A 125 -16.80 -5.95 14.28
CA PRO A 125 -16.64 -6.16 12.86
C PRO A 125 -16.35 -4.82 12.20
N LEU A 126 -15.38 -4.80 11.28
CA LEU A 126 -15.32 -3.75 10.26
C LEU A 126 -16.72 -3.68 9.65
N THR A 127 -17.35 -2.52 9.75
CA THR A 127 -18.75 -2.32 9.36
C THR A 127 -19.00 -2.90 7.97
N VAL A 128 -19.97 -3.82 7.86
CA VAL A 128 -20.35 -4.38 6.56
C VAL A 128 -20.93 -3.24 5.75
N VAL A 129 -20.21 -2.82 4.70
CA VAL A 129 -20.69 -1.76 3.81
C VAL A 129 -21.94 -2.24 3.09
N GLU A 130 -23.02 -1.47 3.17
CA GLU A 130 -24.27 -1.82 2.49
C GLU A 130 -24.07 -1.97 0.98
N GLN A 131 -24.67 -3.00 0.40
CA GLN A 131 -24.56 -3.29 -1.04
C GLN A 131 -25.08 -2.12 -1.90
N SER A 132 -26.12 -1.41 -1.42
CA SER A 132 -26.68 -0.21 -2.04
C SER A 132 -25.66 0.93 -2.11
N PHE A 133 -24.90 1.14 -1.03
CA PHE A 133 -23.83 2.14 -0.94
C PHE A 133 -22.64 1.77 -1.83
N LEU A 134 -22.18 0.51 -1.80
CA LEU A 134 -21.13 0.03 -2.70
C LEU A 134 -21.50 0.25 -4.18
N HIS A 135 -22.76 0.02 -4.54
CA HIS A 135 -23.22 0.29 -5.90
C HIS A 135 -23.15 1.77 -6.28
N LYS A 136 -23.58 2.68 -5.38
CA LYS A 136 -23.45 4.13 -5.59
C LYS A 136 -21.99 4.56 -5.77
N ILE A 137 -21.08 3.99 -4.97
CA ILE A 137 -19.64 4.25 -5.10
C ILE A 137 -19.11 3.75 -6.44
N ASP A 138 -19.45 2.53 -6.88
CA ASP A 138 -19.04 2.00 -8.18
C ASP A 138 -19.51 2.89 -9.34
N LEU A 139 -20.76 3.37 -9.29
CA LEU A 139 -21.27 4.32 -10.31
C LEU A 139 -20.44 5.62 -10.36
N ARG A 140 -20.05 6.17 -9.21
CA ARG A 140 -19.19 7.36 -9.14
C ARG A 140 -17.80 7.10 -9.71
N ILE A 141 -17.19 5.97 -9.37
CA ILE A 141 -15.87 5.57 -9.92
C ILE A 141 -15.96 5.41 -11.43
N ARG A 142 -16.98 4.73 -11.97
CA ARG A 142 -17.16 4.57 -13.42
C ARG A 142 -17.31 5.90 -14.14
N LYS A 143 -18.00 6.87 -13.55
CA LYS A 143 -18.13 8.23 -14.11
C LYS A 143 -16.78 8.93 -14.19
N LEU A 144 -15.96 8.83 -13.14
CA LEU A 144 -14.60 9.40 -13.15
C LEU A 144 -13.71 8.72 -14.20
N ILE A 145 -13.76 7.39 -14.29
CA ILE A 145 -13.04 6.63 -15.32
C ILE A 145 -13.47 7.04 -16.72
N HIS A 146 -14.77 7.18 -16.96
CA HIS A 146 -15.29 7.63 -18.24
C HIS A 146 -14.73 9.01 -18.61
N ASN A 147 -14.79 9.98 -17.69
CA ASN A 147 -14.26 11.32 -17.91
C ASN A 147 -12.76 11.29 -18.24
N GLU A 148 -11.99 10.44 -17.54
CA GLU A 148 -10.56 10.34 -17.73
C GLU A 148 -10.17 9.66 -19.06
N ILE A 149 -10.93 8.66 -19.49
CA ILE A 149 -10.79 8.04 -20.80
C ILE A 149 -11.12 9.05 -21.91
N GLN A 150 -12.18 9.85 -21.76
CA GLN A 150 -12.58 10.86 -22.76
C GLN A 150 -11.49 11.92 -22.98
N LYS A 151 -10.79 12.35 -21.92
CA LYS A 151 -9.64 13.27 -22.04
C LYS A 151 -8.51 12.71 -22.91
N ASN A 152 -8.34 11.39 -22.92
CA ASN A 152 -7.22 10.71 -23.58
C ASN A 152 -7.60 10.08 -24.94
N ILE A 153 -8.83 10.29 -25.42
CA ILE A 153 -9.42 9.54 -26.55
C ILE A 153 -8.66 9.66 -27.87
N ALA A 154 -7.88 10.74 -28.03
CA ALA A 154 -7.07 11.00 -29.23
C ALA A 154 -5.94 9.98 -29.45
N ASN A 155 -5.50 9.25 -28.41
CA ASN A 155 -4.42 8.26 -28.51
C ASN A 155 -4.94 6.85 -28.23
N LYS A 156 -5.40 6.15 -29.28
CA LYS A 156 -6.07 4.84 -29.18
C LYS A 156 -5.26 3.78 -28.40
N THR A 157 -3.95 3.72 -28.59
CA THR A 157 -3.08 2.76 -27.89
C THR A 157 -2.98 3.08 -26.40
N LYS A 158 -2.79 4.36 -26.05
CA LYS A 158 -2.79 4.82 -24.64
C LYS A 158 -4.15 4.61 -23.98
N VAL A 159 -5.26 4.80 -24.69
CA VAL A 159 -6.62 4.63 -24.16
C VAL A 159 -6.89 3.21 -23.70
N LYS A 160 -6.41 2.20 -24.45
CA LYS A 160 -6.59 0.80 -24.08
C LYS A 160 -5.89 0.48 -22.76
N ASP A 161 -4.59 0.81 -22.68
CA ASP A 161 -3.77 0.54 -21.49
C ASP A 161 -4.31 1.31 -20.27
N LEU A 162 -4.76 2.55 -20.47
CA LEU A 162 -5.37 3.39 -19.45
C LEU A 162 -6.68 2.80 -18.94
N SER A 163 -7.54 2.34 -19.84
CA SER A 163 -8.83 1.72 -19.50
C SER A 163 -8.64 0.44 -18.71
N GLU A 164 -7.69 -0.42 -19.11
CA GLU A 164 -7.35 -1.64 -18.38
C GLU A 164 -6.84 -1.31 -16.98
N TYR A 165 -5.91 -0.35 -16.86
CA TYR A 165 -5.37 0.08 -15.57
C TYR A 165 -6.44 0.64 -14.63
N LEU A 166 -7.28 1.57 -15.12
CA LEU A 166 -8.35 2.20 -14.33
C LEU A 166 -9.40 1.19 -13.88
N ASN A 167 -9.72 0.20 -14.72
CA ASN A 167 -10.63 -0.88 -14.34
C ASN A 167 -10.05 -1.78 -13.24
N GLU A 168 -8.76 -2.09 -13.28
CA GLU A 168 -8.08 -2.82 -12.21
C GLU A 168 -8.06 -2.01 -10.91
N LYS A 169 -7.76 -0.70 -10.98
CA LYS A 169 -7.82 0.20 -9.82
C LYS A 169 -9.22 0.28 -9.22
N ARG A 170 -10.27 0.36 -10.05
CA ARG A 170 -11.68 0.29 -9.58
C ARG A 170 -11.95 -1.01 -8.83
N LYS A 171 -11.57 -2.16 -9.39
CA LYS A 171 -11.77 -3.46 -8.73
C LYS A 171 -11.06 -3.52 -7.37
N GLY A 172 -9.81 -3.03 -7.32
CA GLY A 172 -9.04 -2.92 -6.09
C GLY A 172 -9.71 -2.03 -5.05
N LEU A 173 -10.09 -0.81 -5.45
CA LEU A 173 -10.75 0.17 -4.57
C LEU A 173 -12.08 -0.36 -4.03
N LEU A 174 -12.93 -0.98 -4.86
CA LEU A 174 -14.19 -1.56 -4.41
C LEU A 174 -13.98 -2.73 -3.45
N LYS A 175 -12.94 -3.55 -3.68
CA LYS A 175 -12.55 -4.63 -2.75
C LYS A 175 -12.09 -4.04 -1.41
N ASP A 176 -11.25 -3.02 -1.45
CA ASP A 176 -10.72 -2.36 -0.25
C ASP A 176 -11.84 -1.73 0.59
N ILE A 177 -12.80 -1.05 -0.03
CA ILE A 177 -13.97 -0.48 0.65
C ILE A 177 -14.84 -1.60 1.23
N LYS A 178 -15.13 -2.65 0.45
CA LYS A 178 -15.93 -3.80 0.91
C LYS A 178 -15.29 -4.52 2.11
N LEU A 179 -13.96 -4.56 2.16
CA LEU A 179 -13.20 -5.17 3.26
C LEU A 179 -13.01 -4.22 4.46
N GLY A 180 -13.49 -2.96 4.38
CA GLY A 180 -13.29 -1.96 5.43
C GLY A 180 -11.84 -1.45 5.54
N ILE A 181 -11.02 -1.66 4.50
CA ILE A 181 -9.64 -1.16 4.42
C ILE A 181 -9.64 0.36 4.26
N ILE A 182 -10.61 0.86 3.50
CA ILE A 182 -10.84 2.28 3.23
C ILE A 182 -12.21 2.62 3.78
N GLU A 183 -12.24 3.51 4.77
CA GLU A 183 -13.47 4.07 5.29
C GLU A 183 -14.01 5.11 4.31
N VAL A 184 -15.27 4.95 3.91
CA VAL A 184 -15.95 5.87 3.01
C VAL A 184 -17.36 6.09 3.52
N ASN A 185 -17.77 7.35 3.61
CA ASN A 185 -19.16 7.74 3.83
C ASN A 185 -19.63 8.65 2.69
N ASP A 186 -20.91 9.05 2.67
CA ASP A 186 -21.44 9.86 1.58
C ASP A 186 -20.75 11.23 1.44
N GLU A 187 -20.24 11.81 2.54
CA GLU A 187 -19.57 13.12 2.54
C GLU A 187 -18.14 13.02 1.99
N THR A 188 -17.40 11.98 2.37
CA THR A 188 -15.99 11.78 1.99
C THR A 188 -15.83 10.96 0.71
N ALA A 189 -16.91 10.42 0.14
CA ALA A 189 -16.88 9.53 -1.01
C ALA A 189 -16.13 10.11 -2.20
N GLN A 190 -16.45 11.36 -2.59
CA GLN A 190 -15.84 11.98 -3.76
C GLN A 190 -14.33 12.16 -3.56
N GLU A 191 -13.92 12.78 -2.46
CA GLU A 191 -12.50 13.03 -2.15
C GLU A 191 -11.72 11.72 -2.03
N THR A 192 -12.30 10.71 -1.34
CA THR A 192 -11.64 9.42 -1.14
C THR A 192 -11.47 8.67 -2.45
N ILE A 193 -12.47 8.69 -3.32
CA ILE A 193 -12.36 8.11 -4.66
C ILE A 193 -11.31 8.87 -5.45
N GLU A 194 -11.36 10.20 -5.50
CA GLU A 194 -10.39 11.02 -6.24
C GLU A 194 -8.96 10.75 -5.79
N ILE A 195 -8.68 10.73 -4.47
CA ILE A 195 -7.34 10.43 -3.93
C ILE A 195 -6.87 9.04 -4.35
N ASN A 196 -7.72 8.03 -4.23
CA ASN A 196 -7.36 6.66 -4.57
C ASN A 196 -7.29 6.41 -6.09
N MET A 197 -7.88 7.30 -6.88
CA MET A 197 -7.86 7.27 -8.35
C MET A 197 -6.86 8.28 -8.95
N LYS A 198 -6.22 9.14 -8.14
CA LYS A 198 -5.30 10.19 -8.60
C LYS A 198 -3.97 9.58 -9.04
N TYR A 199 -3.89 9.16 -10.29
CA TYR A 199 -2.64 8.80 -10.98
C TYR A 199 -2.77 8.87 -12.51
N ILE A 200 -3.28 9.97 -13.04
CA ILE A 200 -3.19 10.30 -14.47
C ILE A 200 -3.17 11.82 -14.55
N CYS A 201 -1.97 12.44 -14.63
CA CYS A 201 -1.75 13.74 -15.27
C CYS A 201 -0.29 14.23 -15.16
N ASP A 202 0.53 13.75 -14.21
CA ASP A 202 1.86 14.36 -13.97
C ASP A 202 3.03 13.45 -14.39
N ALA A 203 2.84 12.62 -15.42
CA ALA A 203 3.93 11.87 -16.05
C ALA A 203 4.03 12.24 -17.53
N ASP A 204 4.26 13.52 -17.78
CA ASP A 204 4.97 13.99 -18.98
C ASP A 204 6.48 14.01 -18.69
#